data_AF-A0A3N5YDV5-F1
#
_entry.id   AF-A0A3N5YDV5-F1
#
_cell.length_a   1.000
_cell.length_b   1.000
_cell.length_c   1.000
_cell.angle_alpha   90.00
_cell.angle_beta   90.00
_cell.angle_gamma   90.00
#
_symmetry.space_group_name_H-M   'P 1'
#
loop_
_entity.id
_entity.type
_entity.pdbx_description
1 polymer ?
#
loop_
_entity_poly.entity_id
_entity_poly.type
_entity_poly.pdbx_seq_one_letter_code
_entity_poly.pdbx_strand_id
1 'polypeptide(L)'
;MLRRLLTIPFLVAATLALAQGPDYVASIERWRAGYETALRAEDGWLTVVGLHWLEPGDNPAGSAAGSKVLLPPAAPARLGSFRLEGGQVHFEPASVPGLAVNGRPATATALRADDQPPYDRVTAGSLTLFVIHRGDRFGIRVRDRESQARKAFTGTRWYPVDVRWRVVARFVPYQPPKMIPILNVLGQVTPQPSPGYAAFDIGGREYRLDPTGEGRTLFFNFRDATSGDTTYAAGRFLYADAPVNGQVVLDFNRAENPPCAFSEYATCPLPPKQNVLAIRVEAGEQDTHHGR
;
A
#
# COMPACT_ATOMS: atom_id res chain seq x y z
N MET A 1 -1.26 73.97 -0.77
CA MET A 1 -1.63 73.09 -1.90
C MET A 1 -0.72 71.87 -1.86
N LEU A 2 -1.19 70.75 -1.33
CA LEU A 2 -0.41 69.50 -1.23
C LEU A 2 -1.30 68.35 -1.72
N ARG A 3 -1.06 67.88 -2.95
CA ARG A 3 -1.80 66.76 -3.58
C ARG A 3 -1.33 65.45 -2.92
N ARG A 4 -2.22 64.79 -2.18
CA ARG A 4 -2.06 63.39 -1.75
C ARG A 4 -2.28 62.47 -2.95
N LEU A 5 -1.23 61.76 -3.37
CA LEU A 5 -1.33 60.64 -4.30
C LEU A 5 -1.88 59.42 -3.55
N LEU A 6 -3.08 58.97 -3.92
CA LEU A 6 -3.57 57.64 -3.55
C LEU A 6 -2.86 56.60 -4.44
N THR A 7 -2.00 55.79 -3.84
CA THR A 7 -1.53 54.54 -4.44
C THR A 7 -2.59 53.45 -4.19
N ILE A 8 -3.27 53.05 -5.26
CA ILE A 8 -4.15 51.87 -5.28
C ILE A 8 -3.24 50.63 -5.35
N PRO A 9 -3.30 49.67 -4.41
CA PRO A 9 -2.58 48.42 -4.56
C PRO A 9 -3.28 47.59 -5.64
N PHE A 10 -2.59 47.39 -6.76
CA PHE A 10 -2.97 46.41 -7.77
C PHE A 10 -2.89 45.01 -7.13
N LEU A 11 -4.04 44.40 -6.86
CA LEU A 11 -4.12 42.98 -6.55
C LEU A 11 -3.59 42.20 -7.75
N VAL A 12 -2.39 41.62 -7.64
CA VAL A 12 -1.92 40.58 -8.55
C VAL A 12 -2.61 39.28 -8.15
N ALA A 13 -3.87 39.14 -8.58
CA ALA A 13 -4.59 37.87 -8.57
C ALA A 13 -4.39 37.19 -9.93
N ALA A 14 -3.20 36.62 -10.18
CA ALA A 14 -2.92 35.99 -11.47
C ALA A 14 -1.81 34.92 -11.41
N THR A 15 -1.97 33.82 -10.66
CA THR A 15 -1.10 32.63 -10.80
C THR A 15 -1.75 31.29 -10.38
N LEU A 16 -3.07 31.11 -10.49
CA LEU A 16 -3.69 29.78 -10.29
C LEU A 16 -4.11 29.09 -11.59
N ALA A 17 -4.13 29.80 -12.72
CA ALA A 17 -4.62 29.26 -14.00
C ALA A 17 -3.59 28.42 -14.78
N LEU A 18 -2.29 28.49 -14.47
CA LEU A 18 -1.23 27.78 -15.20
C LEU A 18 -0.96 26.36 -14.70
N ALA A 19 -1.65 25.90 -13.66
CA ALA A 19 -1.39 24.59 -13.05
C ALA A 19 -2.22 23.45 -13.68
N GLN A 20 -3.27 23.74 -14.48
CA GLN A 20 -4.02 22.76 -15.26
C GLN A 20 -3.48 22.62 -16.70
N GLY A 21 -2.16 22.46 -16.86
CA GLY A 21 -1.63 22.11 -18.18
C GLY A 21 -2.20 20.76 -18.64
N PRO A 22 -2.58 20.59 -19.93
CA PRO A 22 -2.94 19.28 -20.48
C PRO A 22 -1.94 18.18 -20.13
N ASP A 23 -0.66 18.55 -20.01
CA ASP A 23 0.45 17.67 -19.61
C ASP A 23 0.29 17.09 -18.20
N TYR A 24 -0.26 17.86 -17.25
CA TYR A 24 -0.46 17.39 -15.88
C TYR A 24 -1.57 16.35 -15.81
N VAL A 25 -2.74 16.64 -16.39
CA VAL A 25 -3.86 15.68 -16.43
C VAL A 25 -3.42 14.39 -17.12
N ALA A 26 -2.76 14.50 -18.27
CA ALA A 26 -2.20 13.35 -18.98
C ALA A 26 -1.14 12.59 -18.16
N SER A 27 -0.40 13.26 -17.26
CA SER A 27 0.52 12.60 -16.34
C SER A 27 -0.20 11.77 -15.27
N ILE A 28 -1.33 12.26 -14.75
CA ILE A 28 -2.14 11.54 -13.77
C ILE A 28 -2.80 10.33 -14.43
N GLU A 29 -3.38 10.48 -15.62
CA GLU A 29 -4.01 9.36 -16.33
C GLU A 29 -3.00 8.26 -16.70
N ARG A 30 -1.78 8.62 -17.11
CA ARG A 30 -0.70 7.64 -17.32
C ARG A 30 -0.33 6.92 -16.02
N TRP A 31 -0.25 7.64 -14.91
CA TRP A 31 0.02 7.04 -13.61
C TRP A 31 -1.10 6.07 -13.18
N ARG A 32 -2.38 6.46 -13.36
CA ARG A 32 -3.55 5.60 -13.08
C ARG A 32 -3.53 4.31 -13.91
N ALA A 33 -3.20 4.41 -15.19
CA ALA A 33 -3.05 3.24 -16.06
C ALA A 33 -1.92 2.31 -15.60
N GLY A 34 -0.79 2.88 -15.14
CA GLY A 34 0.31 2.12 -14.56
C GLY A 34 -0.08 1.40 -13.25
N TYR A 35 -0.78 2.10 -12.36
CA TYR A 35 -1.33 1.53 -11.14
C TYR A 35 -2.29 0.36 -11.42
N GLU A 36 -3.23 0.55 -12.35
CA GLU A 36 -4.16 -0.51 -12.77
C GLU A 36 -3.46 -1.71 -13.41
N THR A 37 -2.37 -1.48 -14.15
CA THR A 37 -1.52 -2.54 -14.71
C THR A 37 -0.84 -3.32 -13.59
N ALA A 38 -0.30 -2.62 -12.57
CA ALA A 38 0.35 -3.25 -11.42
C ALA A 38 -0.63 -4.10 -10.59
N LEU A 39 -1.88 -3.64 -10.40
CA LEU A 39 -2.91 -4.44 -9.73
C LEU A 39 -3.20 -5.76 -10.47
N ARG A 40 -3.20 -5.74 -11.81
CA ARG A 40 -3.47 -6.90 -12.68
C ARG A 40 -2.25 -7.77 -12.97
N ALA A 41 -1.06 -7.38 -12.53
CA ALA A 41 0.15 -8.16 -12.74
C ALA A 41 0.03 -9.56 -12.09
N GLU A 42 0.84 -10.52 -12.55
CA GLU A 42 0.83 -11.89 -12.01
C GLU A 42 1.30 -11.98 -10.54
N ASP A 43 1.94 -10.93 -10.04
CA ASP A 43 2.34 -10.74 -8.64
C ASP A 43 1.58 -9.58 -7.96
N GLY A 44 0.60 -8.99 -8.65
CA GLY A 44 -0.24 -7.89 -8.18
C GLY A 44 -1.19 -8.29 -7.05
N TRP A 45 -1.76 -7.29 -6.37
CA TRP A 45 -2.58 -7.52 -5.17
C TRP A 45 -3.86 -8.33 -5.41
N LEU A 46 -4.40 -8.30 -6.63
CA LEU A 46 -5.56 -9.12 -7.00
C LEU A 46 -5.28 -10.62 -7.01
N THR A 47 -4.00 -11.02 -7.01
CA THR A 47 -3.61 -12.44 -6.95
C THR A 47 -3.60 -12.99 -5.54
N VAL A 48 -3.66 -12.16 -4.50
CA VAL A 48 -3.55 -12.61 -3.12
C VAL A 48 -4.83 -13.28 -2.65
N VAL A 49 -4.77 -14.59 -2.42
CA VAL A 49 -5.93 -15.46 -2.09
C VAL A 49 -5.83 -16.15 -0.73
N GLY A 50 -4.75 -15.95 0.02
CA GLY A 50 -4.62 -16.56 1.34
C GLY A 50 -3.49 -16.00 2.18
N LEU A 51 -3.68 -16.09 3.50
CA LEU A 51 -2.66 -15.87 4.52
C LEU A 51 -2.89 -16.87 5.65
N HIS A 52 -1.92 -17.76 5.88
CA HIS A 52 -2.01 -18.81 6.90
C HIS A 52 -0.88 -18.62 7.90
N TRP A 53 -1.20 -18.32 9.16
CA TRP A 53 -0.19 -18.21 10.21
C TRP A 53 0.32 -19.60 10.60
N LEU A 54 1.63 -19.72 10.74
CA LEU A 54 2.27 -20.98 11.09
C LEU A 54 2.28 -21.17 12.61
N GLU A 55 2.10 -22.41 13.03
CA GLU A 55 2.36 -22.86 14.39
C GLU A 55 3.77 -23.45 14.48
N PRO A 56 4.40 -23.49 15.68
CA PRO A 56 5.65 -24.22 15.86
C PRO A 56 5.53 -25.68 15.42
N GLY A 57 6.57 -26.19 14.76
CA GLY A 57 6.58 -27.53 14.16
C GLY A 57 5.94 -27.56 12.77
N ASP A 58 5.35 -28.70 12.42
CA ASP A 58 4.87 -28.96 11.06
C ASP A 58 3.52 -28.31 10.76
N ASN A 59 3.44 -27.69 9.59
CA ASN A 59 2.23 -27.12 9.02
C ASN A 59 2.01 -27.70 7.62
N PRO A 60 1.28 -28.83 7.52
CA PRO A 60 0.95 -29.44 6.24
C PRO A 60 0.22 -28.47 5.31
N ALA A 61 0.62 -28.46 4.05
CA ALA A 61 0.09 -27.58 3.02
C ALA A 61 -0.49 -28.38 1.86
N GLY A 62 -1.68 -27.98 1.38
CA GLY A 62 -2.38 -28.65 0.30
C GLY A 62 -3.87 -28.31 0.29
N SER A 63 -4.60 -28.82 -0.72
CA SER A 63 -6.06 -28.69 -0.80
C SER A 63 -6.81 -29.75 0.00
N ALA A 64 -6.12 -30.78 0.53
CA ALA A 64 -6.75 -31.79 1.37
C ALA A 64 -7.28 -31.19 2.68
N ALA A 65 -8.47 -31.66 3.09
CA ALA A 65 -9.05 -31.34 4.39
C ALA A 65 -8.05 -31.66 5.53
N GLY A 66 -7.94 -30.74 6.50
CA GLY A 66 -7.01 -30.86 7.62
C GLY A 66 -5.61 -30.29 7.36
N SER A 67 -5.32 -29.79 6.16
CA SER A 67 -4.08 -29.01 5.93
C SER A 67 -4.11 -27.73 6.74
N LYS A 68 -3.07 -27.45 7.54
CA LYS A 68 -2.96 -26.21 8.32
C LYS A 68 -2.80 -25.00 7.39
N VAL A 69 -2.04 -25.17 6.31
CA VAL A 69 -1.99 -24.23 5.19
C VAL A 69 -2.95 -24.75 4.11
N LEU A 70 -4.24 -24.48 4.29
CA LEU A 70 -5.29 -24.93 3.38
C LEU A 70 -5.26 -24.10 2.09
N LEU A 71 -4.95 -24.76 0.97
CA LEU A 71 -4.82 -24.12 -0.34
C LEU A 71 -6.13 -24.22 -1.14
N PRO A 72 -6.33 -23.35 -2.16
CA PRO A 72 -7.49 -23.44 -3.05
C PRO A 72 -7.65 -24.83 -3.67
N PRO A 73 -8.87 -25.25 -4.05
CA PRO A 73 -9.12 -26.60 -4.60
C PRO A 73 -8.29 -26.98 -5.84
N ALA A 74 -7.81 -26.00 -6.61
CA ALA A 74 -6.94 -26.23 -7.76
C ALA A 74 -5.51 -26.66 -7.38
N ALA A 75 -5.12 -26.52 -6.10
CA ALA A 75 -3.82 -26.95 -5.60
C ALA A 75 -3.76 -28.49 -5.46
N PRO A 76 -2.54 -29.07 -5.47
CA PRO A 76 -2.35 -30.47 -5.07
C PRO A 76 -2.92 -30.76 -3.68
N ALA A 77 -3.51 -31.94 -3.51
CA ALA A 77 -4.05 -32.39 -2.22
C ALA A 77 -2.99 -32.33 -1.11
N ARG A 78 -1.74 -32.68 -1.42
CA ARG A 78 -0.57 -32.52 -0.56
C ARG A 78 0.55 -31.86 -1.35
N LEU A 79 0.82 -30.59 -1.04
CA LEU A 79 1.92 -29.82 -1.60
C LEU A 79 3.25 -30.11 -0.88
N GLY A 80 3.18 -30.26 0.44
CA GLY A 80 4.35 -30.39 1.31
C GLY A 80 4.00 -30.00 2.75
N SER A 81 5.02 -29.64 3.54
CA SER A 81 4.87 -29.08 4.88
C SER A 81 5.77 -27.86 5.05
N PHE A 82 5.25 -26.84 5.74
CA PHE A 82 6.07 -25.74 6.24
C PHE A 82 6.36 -25.97 7.71
N ARG A 83 7.62 -26.21 8.05
CA ARG A 83 8.05 -26.43 9.43
C ARG A 83 8.63 -25.14 10.01
N LEU A 84 8.03 -24.64 11.09
CA LEU A 84 8.52 -23.48 11.83
C LEU A 84 9.31 -23.95 13.06
N GLU A 85 10.61 -23.69 13.08
CA GLU A 85 11.50 -24.09 14.18
C GLU A 85 12.59 -23.03 14.38
N GLY A 86 12.80 -22.59 15.62
CA GLY A 86 13.85 -21.61 15.94
C GLY A 86 13.74 -20.27 15.21
N GLY A 87 12.52 -19.86 14.81
CA GLY A 87 12.31 -18.64 14.01
C GLY A 87 12.69 -18.79 12.53
N GLN A 88 12.90 -20.02 12.06
CA GLN A 88 13.17 -20.33 10.66
C GLN A 88 12.05 -21.21 10.09
N VAL A 89 11.67 -20.95 8.84
CA VAL A 89 10.67 -21.75 8.11
C VAL A 89 11.39 -22.64 7.10
N HIS A 90 11.22 -23.95 7.24
CA HIS A 90 11.70 -24.94 6.28
C HIS A 90 10.52 -25.46 5.46
N PHE A 91 10.71 -25.62 4.15
CA PHE A 91 9.74 -26.27 3.29
C PHE A 91 10.19 -27.68 2.97
N GLU A 92 9.33 -28.64 3.29
CA GLU A 92 9.49 -30.06 2.96
C GLU A 92 8.51 -30.42 1.81
N PRO A 93 8.98 -30.51 0.56
CA PRO A 93 8.10 -30.74 -0.59
C PRO A 93 7.58 -32.18 -0.62
N ALA A 94 6.31 -32.34 -1.00
CA ALA A 94 5.81 -33.64 -1.45
C ALA A 94 6.22 -33.90 -2.92
N SER A 95 6.11 -35.14 -3.36
CA SER A 95 6.30 -35.51 -4.78
C SER A 95 5.16 -34.98 -5.64
N VAL A 96 5.27 -33.72 -6.07
CA VAL A 96 4.30 -33.02 -6.92
C VAL A 96 4.99 -32.57 -8.22
N PRO A 97 4.49 -32.99 -9.39
CA PRO A 97 5.03 -32.52 -10.68
C PRO A 97 4.99 -30.99 -10.79
N GLY A 98 6.10 -30.39 -11.21
CA GLY A 98 6.20 -28.94 -11.42
C GLY A 98 6.30 -28.09 -10.14
N LEU A 99 6.34 -28.70 -8.96
CA LEU A 99 6.62 -27.99 -7.71
C LEU A 99 8.07 -27.48 -7.72
N ALA A 100 8.23 -26.18 -7.53
CA ALA A 100 9.52 -25.52 -7.59
C ALA A 100 9.74 -24.55 -6.43
N VAL A 101 11.00 -24.39 -6.03
CA VAL A 101 11.46 -23.30 -5.17
C VAL A 101 12.37 -22.41 -6.00
N ASN A 102 12.02 -21.13 -6.13
CA ASN A 102 12.76 -20.15 -6.93
C ASN A 102 13.02 -20.62 -8.38
N GLY A 103 12.03 -21.28 -8.99
CA GLY A 103 12.10 -21.78 -10.36
C GLY A 103 12.93 -23.07 -10.56
N ARG A 104 13.45 -23.67 -9.48
CA ARG A 104 14.16 -24.97 -9.51
C ARG A 104 13.28 -26.05 -8.90
N PRO A 105 13.38 -27.32 -9.35
CA PRO A 105 12.65 -28.43 -8.74
C PRO A 105 12.78 -28.42 -7.21
N ALA A 106 11.67 -28.52 -6.50
CA ALA A 106 11.67 -28.33 -5.06
C ALA A 106 12.40 -29.47 -4.34
N THR A 107 13.31 -29.10 -3.45
CA THR A 107 13.94 -29.97 -2.46
C THR A 107 13.72 -29.38 -1.07
N ALA A 108 13.89 -30.19 -0.02
CA ALA A 108 13.82 -29.67 1.35
C ALA A 108 14.81 -28.50 1.53
N THR A 109 14.32 -27.36 2.00
CA THR A 109 15.13 -26.14 2.10
C THR A 109 14.57 -25.13 3.10
N ALA A 110 15.42 -24.29 3.67
CA ALA A 110 14.99 -23.13 4.43
C ALA A 110 14.48 -22.04 3.47
N LEU A 111 13.44 -21.32 3.87
CA LEU A 111 12.86 -20.22 3.11
C LEU A 111 13.15 -18.89 3.81
N ARG A 112 13.73 -17.94 3.06
CA ARG A 112 13.82 -16.53 3.45
C ARG A 112 12.42 -15.89 3.38
N ALA A 113 12.05 -15.18 4.44
CA ALA A 113 10.80 -14.45 4.54
C ALA A 113 10.84 -13.11 3.78
N ASP A 114 9.68 -12.50 3.60
CA ASP A 114 9.48 -11.28 2.80
C ASP A 114 10.23 -10.04 3.30
N ASP A 115 10.67 -10.04 4.56
CA ASP A 115 11.51 -9.02 5.17
C ASP A 115 13.02 -9.23 4.92
N GLN A 116 13.40 -10.31 4.23
CA GLN A 116 14.78 -10.64 3.85
C GLN A 116 14.93 -10.78 2.33
N PRO A 117 14.86 -9.67 1.56
CA PRO A 117 14.99 -9.72 0.11
C PRO A 117 16.41 -10.12 -0.36
N PRO A 118 16.56 -10.95 -1.42
CA PRO A 118 15.49 -11.63 -2.13
C PRO A 118 14.87 -12.77 -1.30
N TYR A 119 13.55 -12.75 -1.11
CA TYR A 119 12.82 -13.79 -0.40
C TYR A 119 12.49 -14.97 -1.31
N ASP A 120 12.23 -16.13 -0.71
CA ASP A 120 12.04 -17.37 -1.45
C ASP A 120 10.57 -17.63 -1.81
N ARG A 121 10.35 -18.22 -2.99
CA ARG A 121 9.02 -18.50 -3.54
C ARG A 121 8.87 -19.98 -3.85
N VAL A 122 7.82 -20.58 -3.31
CA VAL A 122 7.34 -21.91 -3.68
C VAL A 122 6.27 -21.76 -4.76
N THR A 123 6.40 -22.42 -5.90
CA THR A 123 5.46 -22.32 -7.02
C THR A 123 4.89 -23.68 -7.39
N ALA A 124 3.58 -23.75 -7.62
CA ALA A 124 2.89 -24.94 -8.11
C ALA A 124 1.69 -24.54 -8.98
N GLY A 125 1.74 -24.83 -10.27
CA GLY A 125 0.70 -24.41 -11.21
C GLY A 125 0.59 -22.89 -11.28
N SER A 126 -0.59 -22.33 -10.97
CA SER A 126 -0.83 -20.89 -10.89
C SER A 126 -0.47 -20.28 -9.53
N LEU A 127 -0.14 -21.11 -8.53
CA LEU A 127 0.10 -20.66 -7.17
C LEU A 127 1.54 -20.23 -6.96
N THR A 128 1.69 -19.15 -6.20
CA THR A 128 2.96 -18.73 -5.60
C THR A 128 2.75 -18.57 -4.10
N LEU A 129 3.56 -19.25 -3.31
CA LEU A 129 3.56 -19.19 -1.86
C LEU A 129 4.90 -18.63 -1.38
N PHE A 130 4.87 -17.83 -0.33
CA PHE A 130 6.09 -17.32 0.30
C PHE A 130 5.85 -17.04 1.78
N VAL A 131 6.96 -17.04 2.53
CA VAL A 131 6.92 -16.78 3.96
C VAL A 131 6.77 -15.28 4.19
N ILE A 132 5.80 -14.90 5.00
CA ILE A 132 5.59 -13.54 5.47
C ILE A 132 5.95 -13.48 6.95
N HIS A 133 6.73 -12.47 7.35
CA HIS A 133 7.14 -12.28 8.75
C HIS A 133 6.61 -10.94 9.29
N ARG A 134 5.85 -10.99 10.39
CA ARG A 134 5.25 -9.80 11.00
C ARG A 134 5.40 -9.86 12.53
N GLY A 135 6.31 -9.06 13.07
CA GLY A 135 6.61 -9.09 14.50
C GLY A 135 7.34 -10.37 14.86
N ASP A 136 6.72 -11.21 15.67
CA ASP A 136 7.18 -12.54 16.09
C ASP A 136 6.50 -13.69 15.32
N ARG A 137 5.60 -13.36 14.38
CA ARG A 137 4.77 -14.35 13.67
C ARG A 137 5.27 -14.59 12.26
N PHE A 138 5.30 -15.88 11.90
CA PHE A 138 5.52 -16.35 10.53
C PHE A 138 4.21 -16.86 9.94
N GLY A 139 3.99 -16.57 8.66
CA GLY A 139 2.86 -17.09 7.92
C GLY A 139 3.24 -17.44 6.49
N ILE A 140 2.32 -18.09 5.79
CA ILE A 140 2.42 -18.36 4.36
C ILE A 140 1.40 -17.48 3.64
N ARG A 141 1.92 -16.58 2.81
CA ARG A 141 1.13 -15.82 1.84
C ARG A 141 0.88 -16.70 0.64
N VAL A 142 -0.36 -16.74 0.16
CA VAL A 142 -0.73 -17.46 -1.05
C VAL A 142 -1.19 -16.47 -2.11
N ARG A 143 -0.60 -16.57 -3.30
CA ARG A 143 -1.03 -15.91 -4.52
C ARG A 143 -1.48 -16.93 -5.54
N ASP A 144 -2.49 -16.58 -6.31
CA ASP A 144 -2.98 -17.30 -7.47
C ASP A 144 -3.15 -16.32 -8.64
N ARG A 145 -2.34 -16.48 -9.70
CA ARG A 145 -2.48 -15.62 -10.90
C ARG A 145 -3.81 -15.84 -11.64
N GLU A 146 -4.51 -16.92 -11.33
CA GLU A 146 -5.81 -17.29 -11.87
C GLU A 146 -6.98 -16.94 -10.93
N SER A 147 -6.73 -16.13 -9.89
CA SER A 147 -7.72 -15.76 -8.88
C SER A 147 -9.00 -15.17 -9.48
N GLN A 148 -10.13 -15.45 -8.84
CA GLN A 148 -11.41 -14.87 -9.23
C GLN A 148 -11.41 -13.34 -9.12
N ALA A 149 -10.72 -12.79 -8.10
CA ALA A 149 -10.58 -11.34 -7.93
C ALA A 149 -9.90 -10.69 -9.14
N ARG A 150 -8.81 -11.30 -9.65
CA ARG A 150 -8.12 -10.80 -10.84
C ARG A 150 -8.96 -10.93 -12.10
N LYS A 151 -9.66 -12.05 -12.29
CA LYS A 151 -10.54 -12.30 -13.45
C LYS A 151 -11.77 -11.39 -13.49
N ALA A 152 -12.33 -11.07 -12.33
CA ALA A 152 -13.52 -10.25 -12.20
C ALA A 152 -13.22 -8.74 -12.07
N PHE A 153 -11.95 -8.33 -12.11
CA PHE A 153 -11.56 -6.95 -11.87
C PHE A 153 -11.86 -6.05 -13.07
N THR A 154 -12.80 -5.12 -12.88
CA THR A 154 -13.28 -4.21 -13.92
C THR A 154 -12.54 -2.86 -13.98
N GLY A 155 -11.51 -2.67 -13.15
CA GLY A 155 -10.76 -1.41 -13.04
C GLY A 155 -11.12 -0.60 -11.79
N THR A 156 -10.34 0.45 -11.54
CA THR A 156 -10.54 1.33 -10.39
C THR A 156 -11.37 2.55 -10.77
N ARG A 157 -11.97 3.19 -9.77
CA ARG A 157 -12.69 4.46 -9.95
C ARG A 157 -11.92 5.58 -9.31
N TRP A 158 -11.91 6.72 -9.97
CA TRP A 158 -11.15 7.90 -9.55
C TRP A 158 -12.05 9.12 -9.54
N TYR A 159 -11.76 10.05 -8.64
CA TYR A 159 -12.26 11.42 -8.79
C TYR A 159 -11.69 12.06 -10.07
N PRO A 160 -12.42 13.02 -10.68
CA PRO A 160 -11.86 13.87 -11.72
C PRO A 160 -10.55 14.51 -11.24
N VAL A 161 -9.57 14.65 -12.14
CA VAL A 161 -8.30 15.31 -11.80
C VAL A 161 -8.58 16.77 -11.46
N ASP A 162 -8.13 17.20 -10.29
CA ASP A 162 -8.28 18.58 -9.85
C ASP A 162 -6.97 19.07 -9.23
N VAL A 163 -6.40 20.09 -9.85
CA VAL A 163 -5.10 20.67 -9.48
C VAL A 163 -5.09 21.28 -8.08
N ARG A 164 -6.25 21.66 -7.53
CA ARG A 164 -6.34 22.17 -6.16
C ARG A 164 -5.87 21.13 -5.14
N TRP A 165 -5.91 19.85 -5.51
CA TRP A 165 -5.43 18.72 -4.72
C TRP A 165 -3.97 18.35 -4.98
N ARG A 166 -3.24 19.15 -5.77
CA ARG A 166 -1.78 19.10 -5.88
C ARG A 166 -1.17 20.22 -5.06
N VAL A 167 -0.87 19.92 -3.80
CA VAL A 167 -0.51 20.90 -2.78
C VAL A 167 1.00 20.95 -2.58
N VAL A 168 1.57 22.15 -2.58
CA VAL A 168 2.96 22.36 -2.15
C VAL A 168 2.96 22.59 -0.65
N ALA A 169 3.45 21.63 0.11
CA ALA A 169 3.51 21.67 1.56
C ALA A 169 4.91 22.12 2.03
N ARG A 170 4.94 22.85 3.14
CA ARG A 170 6.18 23.13 3.89
C ARG A 170 6.56 21.89 4.67
N PHE A 171 7.76 21.37 4.45
CA PHE A 171 8.27 20.22 5.19
C PHE A 171 9.05 20.69 6.42
N VAL A 172 8.66 20.22 7.60
CA VAL A 172 9.31 20.53 8.88
C VAL A 172 9.99 19.27 9.40
N PRO A 173 11.33 19.21 9.42
CA PRO A 173 12.04 18.03 9.88
C PRO A 173 11.92 17.84 11.40
N TYR A 174 11.86 16.58 11.83
CA TYR A 174 12.11 16.21 13.23
C TYR A 174 13.60 15.92 13.40
N GLN A 175 14.24 16.51 14.42
CA GLN A 175 15.65 16.27 14.74
C GLN A 175 15.81 15.83 16.22
N PRO A 176 16.12 14.55 16.50
CA PRO A 176 16.22 13.41 15.56
C PRO A 176 14.84 13.01 14.97
N PRO A 177 14.79 12.09 13.98
CA PRO A 177 13.53 11.52 13.51
C PRO A 177 12.65 11.00 14.65
N LYS A 178 11.35 11.24 14.55
CA LYS A 178 10.38 10.87 15.58
C LYS A 178 9.89 9.45 15.33
N MET A 179 9.94 8.58 16.34
CA MET A 179 9.31 7.26 16.26
C MET A 179 7.80 7.40 16.45
N ILE A 180 7.02 7.12 15.41
CA ILE A 180 5.56 7.15 15.47
C ILE A 180 4.98 5.73 15.50
N PRO A 181 4.03 5.43 16.40
CA PRO A 181 3.42 4.11 16.47
C PRO A 181 2.47 3.91 15.29
N ILE A 182 2.74 2.88 14.49
CA ILE A 182 1.87 2.48 13.37
C ILE A 182 1.16 1.19 13.75
N LEU A 183 -0.17 1.27 13.91
CA LEU A 183 -1.04 0.12 14.07
C LEU A 183 -1.29 -0.52 12.70
N ASN A 184 -1.33 -1.84 12.58
CA ASN A 184 -1.78 -2.52 11.37
C ASN A 184 -3.13 -3.21 11.57
N VAL A 185 -3.73 -3.71 10.49
CA VAL A 185 -5.00 -4.45 10.52
C VAL A 185 -4.96 -5.76 11.32
N LEU A 186 -3.78 -6.25 11.69
CA LEU A 186 -3.59 -7.42 12.55
C LEU A 186 -3.59 -7.06 14.05
N GLY A 187 -3.70 -5.77 14.40
CA GLY A 187 -3.63 -5.29 15.78
C GLY A 187 -2.20 -5.07 16.29
N GLN A 188 -1.18 -5.22 15.46
CA GLN A 188 0.21 -5.03 15.86
C GLN A 188 0.59 -3.55 15.75
N VAL A 189 1.34 -3.07 16.75
CA VAL A 189 1.88 -1.71 16.77
C VAL A 189 3.39 -1.78 16.56
N THR A 190 3.88 -1.14 15.50
CA THR A 190 5.31 -1.05 15.20
C THR A 190 5.73 0.42 15.19
N PRO A 191 6.73 0.82 16.00
CA PRO A 191 7.33 2.15 15.89
C PRO A 191 8.02 2.29 14.52
N GLN A 192 7.65 3.31 13.76
CA GLN A 192 8.32 3.66 12.50
C GLN A 192 8.97 5.04 12.60
N PRO A 193 10.18 5.24 12.04
CA PRO A 193 10.80 6.55 12.01
C PRO A 193 10.01 7.46 11.05
N SER A 194 9.73 8.68 11.52
CA SER A 194 9.18 9.77 10.73
C SER A 194 10.22 10.89 10.64
N PRO A 195 10.61 11.32 9.42
CA PRO A 195 11.65 12.33 9.22
C PRO A 195 11.17 13.76 9.51
N GLY A 196 9.86 13.98 9.65
CA GLY A 196 9.27 15.31 9.80
C GLY A 196 7.76 15.29 9.56
N TYR A 197 7.18 16.44 9.27
CA TYR A 197 5.79 16.55 8.83
C TYR A 197 5.65 17.54 7.68
N ALA A 198 4.70 17.27 6.80
CA ALA A 198 4.28 18.17 5.72
C ALA A 198 3.12 19.03 6.23
N ALA A 199 3.33 20.34 6.35
CA ALA A 199 2.32 21.32 6.73
C ALA A 199 1.78 22.04 5.49
N PHE A 200 0.47 22.12 5.35
CA PHE A 200 -0.18 22.68 4.17
C PHE A 200 -1.56 23.26 4.47
N ASP A 201 -1.98 24.23 3.67
CA ASP A 201 -3.27 24.90 3.83
C ASP A 201 -4.28 24.44 2.78
N ILE A 202 -5.50 24.14 3.22
CA ILE A 202 -6.64 23.91 2.33
C ILE A 202 -7.82 24.70 2.89
N GLY A 203 -8.37 25.60 2.07
CA GLY A 203 -9.50 26.45 2.48
C GLY A 203 -9.19 27.37 3.67
N GLY A 204 -7.94 27.86 3.77
CA GLY A 204 -7.51 28.77 4.83
C GLY A 204 -7.28 28.12 6.20
N ARG A 205 -7.25 26.79 6.27
CA ARG A 205 -6.92 26.02 7.47
C ARG A 205 -5.66 25.18 7.22
N GLU A 206 -4.72 25.25 8.16
CA GLU A 206 -3.50 24.44 8.13
C GLU A 206 -3.81 22.99 8.57
N TYR A 207 -3.28 22.05 7.81
CA TYR A 207 -3.28 20.61 8.08
C TYR A 207 -1.84 20.10 8.09
N ARG A 208 -1.65 18.90 8.64
CA ARG A 208 -0.37 18.22 8.64
C ARG A 208 -0.52 16.75 8.32
N LEU A 209 0.51 16.18 7.70
CA LEU A 209 0.70 14.74 7.54
C LEU A 209 2.14 14.38 7.89
N ASP A 210 2.31 13.33 8.68
CA ASP A 210 3.60 12.76 9.06
C ASP A 210 3.84 11.53 8.17
N PRO A 211 4.89 11.52 7.31
CA PRO A 211 5.24 10.34 6.54
C PRO A 211 6.01 9.34 7.40
N THR A 212 6.03 8.08 6.96
CA THR A 212 7.03 7.09 7.39
C THR A 212 7.94 6.70 6.23
N GLY A 213 9.00 5.98 6.57
CA GLY A 213 9.99 5.47 5.62
C GLY A 213 11.28 6.27 5.60
N GLU A 214 12.31 5.66 5.02
CA GLU A 214 13.63 6.24 4.85
C GLU A 214 13.98 6.31 3.35
N GLY A 215 14.70 7.34 2.93
CA GLY A 215 15.20 7.47 1.56
C GLY A 215 14.51 8.56 0.74
N ARG A 216 14.32 8.28 -0.56
CA ARG A 216 13.92 9.30 -1.56
C ARG A 216 12.42 9.46 -1.76
N THR A 217 11.61 8.56 -1.21
CA THR A 217 10.15 8.60 -1.32
C THR A 217 9.55 8.57 0.07
N LEU A 218 8.69 9.53 0.36
CA LEU A 218 7.91 9.64 1.58
C LEU A 218 6.60 8.86 1.41
N PHE A 219 6.25 8.07 2.42
CA PHE A 219 4.99 7.33 2.46
C PHE A 219 4.04 7.94 3.48
N PHE A 220 2.88 8.41 3.01
CA PHE A 220 1.82 8.95 3.84
C PHE A 220 0.63 7.99 3.84
N ASN A 221 0.35 7.42 5.00
CA ASN A 221 -0.90 6.72 5.25
C ASN A 221 -1.86 7.69 5.93
N PHE A 222 -2.97 8.03 5.28
CA PHE A 222 -3.88 9.06 5.76
C PHE A 222 -5.34 8.63 5.68
N ARG A 223 -6.17 9.25 6.52
CA ARG A 223 -7.63 9.15 6.47
C ARG A 223 -8.20 10.55 6.32
N ASP A 224 -9.34 10.68 5.68
CA ASP A 224 -10.04 11.96 5.55
C ASP A 224 -11.55 11.78 5.67
N ALA A 225 -12.32 12.85 5.56
CA ALA A 225 -13.77 12.83 5.74
C ALA A 225 -14.54 12.17 4.58
N THR A 226 -13.87 11.72 3.52
CA THR A 226 -14.44 10.83 2.48
C THR A 226 -14.35 9.35 2.84
N SER A 227 -13.53 8.97 3.83
CA SER A 227 -13.25 7.57 4.16
C SER A 227 -14.45 6.89 4.81
N GLY A 228 -14.97 5.85 4.13
CA GLY A 228 -16.19 5.12 4.52
C GLY A 228 -17.47 5.69 3.90
N ASP A 229 -17.35 6.73 3.08
CA ASP A 229 -18.43 7.33 2.31
C ASP A 229 -18.20 7.05 0.82
N THR A 230 -17.15 7.65 0.25
CA THR A 230 -16.79 7.54 -1.18
C THR A 230 -15.38 6.97 -1.41
N THR A 231 -14.56 6.86 -0.36
CA THR A 231 -13.20 6.28 -0.41
C THR A 231 -13.03 5.20 0.66
N TYR A 232 -11.97 4.39 0.54
CA TYR A 232 -11.81 3.20 1.37
C TYR A 232 -11.79 3.54 2.86
N ALA A 233 -12.58 2.80 3.65
CA ALA A 233 -12.92 3.16 5.03
C ALA A 233 -11.69 3.31 5.95
N ALA A 234 -10.67 2.48 5.76
CA ALA A 234 -9.47 2.48 6.61
C ALA A 234 -8.46 3.58 6.25
N GLY A 235 -8.64 4.28 5.13
CA GLY A 235 -7.73 5.32 4.64
C GLY A 235 -7.08 4.97 3.30
N ARG A 236 -6.17 5.84 2.86
CA ARG A 236 -5.50 5.78 1.56
C ARG A 236 -4.01 6.03 1.70
N PHE A 237 -3.27 5.57 0.70
CA PHE A 237 -1.83 5.74 0.60
C PHE A 237 -1.53 6.90 -0.35
N LEU A 238 -0.56 7.73 0.03
CA LEU A 238 -0.01 8.78 -0.78
C LEU A 238 1.51 8.70 -0.73
N TYR A 239 2.15 8.77 -1.89
CA TYR A 239 3.60 8.78 -2.02
C TYR A 239 4.05 10.14 -2.57
N ALA A 240 5.14 10.66 -2.03
CA ALA A 240 5.75 11.88 -2.52
C ALA A 240 7.27 11.73 -2.60
N ASP A 241 7.91 12.50 -3.48
CA ASP A 241 9.37 12.59 -3.48
C ASP A 241 9.88 13.28 -2.20
N ALA A 242 11.16 13.05 -1.89
CA ALA A 242 11.82 13.70 -0.77
C ALA A 242 11.75 15.24 -0.87
N PRO A 243 11.73 15.95 0.27
CA PRO A 243 11.60 17.40 0.26
C PRO A 243 12.77 18.08 -0.46
N VAL A 244 12.46 19.10 -1.26
CA VAL A 244 13.45 19.96 -1.93
C VAL A 244 13.28 21.38 -1.40
N ASN A 245 14.36 21.98 -0.89
CA ASN A 245 14.35 23.33 -0.32
C ASN A 245 13.27 23.54 0.76
N GLY A 246 13.06 22.52 1.61
CA GLY A 246 12.06 22.56 2.68
C GLY A 246 10.60 22.44 2.21
N GLN A 247 10.37 22.01 0.97
CA GLN A 247 9.03 21.80 0.42
C GLN A 247 8.84 20.37 -0.09
N VAL A 248 7.62 19.87 0.01
CA VAL A 248 7.20 18.57 -0.56
C VAL A 248 5.88 18.76 -1.32
N VAL A 249 5.74 18.10 -2.47
CA VAL A 249 4.50 18.13 -3.25
C VAL A 249 3.63 16.94 -2.83
N LEU A 250 2.46 17.23 -2.25
CA LEU A 250 1.43 16.25 -1.94
C LEU A 250 0.39 16.26 -3.07
N ASP A 251 0.44 15.26 -3.94
CA ASP A 251 -0.50 15.13 -5.05
C ASP A 251 -1.61 14.12 -4.72
N PHE A 252 -2.68 14.59 -4.07
CA PHE A 252 -3.80 13.74 -3.67
C PHE A 252 -4.57 13.16 -4.86
N ASN A 253 -4.36 13.65 -6.10
CA ASN A 253 -4.89 12.97 -7.30
C ASN A 253 -4.28 11.59 -7.53
N ARG A 254 -3.14 11.31 -6.87
CA ARG A 254 -2.44 10.02 -6.85
C ARG A 254 -2.63 9.26 -5.53
N ALA A 255 -3.57 9.68 -4.67
CA ALA A 255 -3.90 8.90 -3.48
C ALA A 255 -4.58 7.59 -3.92
N GLU A 256 -4.02 6.45 -3.50
CA GLU A 256 -4.47 5.11 -3.89
C GLU A 256 -5.02 4.32 -2.71
N ASN A 257 -5.93 3.39 -2.98
CA ASN A 257 -6.44 2.48 -1.98
C ASN A 257 -5.34 1.49 -1.56
N PRO A 258 -5.26 1.17 -0.25
CA PRO A 258 -4.28 0.22 0.24
C PRO A 258 -4.59 -1.19 -0.26
N PRO A 259 -3.60 -2.11 -0.23
CA PRO A 259 -3.80 -3.51 -0.60
C PRO A 259 -5.02 -4.21 0.04
N CYS A 260 -5.39 -3.79 1.24
CA CYS A 260 -6.51 -4.32 2.01
C CYS A 260 -7.88 -3.99 1.39
N ALA A 261 -7.95 -3.03 0.47
CA ALA A 261 -9.14 -2.81 -0.35
C ALA A 261 -9.37 -3.94 -1.37
N PHE A 262 -8.32 -4.66 -1.76
CA PHE A 262 -8.37 -5.70 -2.78
C PHE A 262 -8.27 -7.13 -2.22
N SER A 263 -7.74 -7.29 -1.02
CA SER A 263 -7.54 -8.60 -0.40
C SER A 263 -7.58 -8.52 1.12
N GLU A 264 -8.48 -9.28 1.74
CA GLU A 264 -8.59 -9.44 3.21
C GLU A 264 -7.31 -10.01 3.84
N TYR A 265 -6.48 -10.69 3.04
CA TYR A 265 -5.26 -11.31 3.51
C TYR A 265 -4.14 -10.28 3.68
N ALA A 266 -4.25 -9.06 3.12
CA ALA A 266 -3.21 -8.04 3.24
C ALA A 266 -3.03 -7.55 4.70
N THR A 267 -1.83 -7.07 5.04
CA THR A 267 -1.45 -6.66 6.41
C THR A 267 -1.14 -5.17 6.49
N CYS A 268 -2.08 -4.33 6.01
CA CYS A 268 -1.83 -2.91 5.82
C CYS A 268 -1.68 -2.14 7.14
N PRO A 269 -0.83 -1.09 7.17
CA PRO A 269 -0.86 -0.12 8.25
C PRO A 269 -2.16 0.68 8.25
N LEU A 270 -2.56 1.15 9.42
CA LEU A 270 -3.61 2.14 9.63
C LEU A 270 -2.99 3.54 9.80
N PRO A 271 -3.68 4.60 9.36
CA PRO A 271 -3.22 5.97 9.52
C PRO A 271 -2.96 6.31 10.99
N PRO A 272 -1.80 6.91 11.34
CA PRO A 272 -1.60 7.42 12.69
C PRO A 272 -2.55 8.59 12.96
N LYS A 273 -2.83 8.88 14.24
CA LYS A 273 -3.84 9.89 14.65
C LYS A 273 -3.63 11.25 13.98
N GLN A 274 -2.37 11.67 13.83
CA GLN A 274 -2.03 12.96 13.22
C GLN A 274 -2.28 13.01 11.71
N ASN A 275 -2.47 11.86 11.04
CA ASN A 275 -2.78 11.76 9.61
C ASN A 275 -4.28 11.58 9.33
N VAL A 276 -5.13 11.87 10.32
CA VAL A 276 -6.59 11.90 10.14
C VAL A 276 -7.02 13.34 9.88
N LEU A 277 -7.37 13.63 8.63
CA LEU A 277 -7.76 14.95 8.16
C LEU A 277 -9.27 15.17 8.35
N ALA A 278 -9.65 16.29 8.96
CA ALA A 278 -11.06 16.66 9.15
C ALA A 278 -11.66 17.37 7.93
N ILE A 279 -11.21 17.03 6.72
CA ILE A 279 -11.67 17.58 5.43
C ILE A 279 -12.00 16.46 4.48
N ARG A 280 -12.85 16.73 3.50
CA ARG A 280 -13.13 15.81 2.40
C ARG A 280 -12.07 16.00 1.32
N VAL A 281 -11.22 14.99 1.10
CA VAL A 281 -10.23 15.00 0.03
C VAL A 281 -10.83 14.28 -1.18
N GLU A 282 -11.58 15.03 -1.98
CA GLU A 282 -12.29 14.55 -3.18
C GLU A 282 -11.36 14.50 -4.41
N ALA A 283 -10.23 13.82 -4.26
CA ALA A 283 -9.24 13.51 -5.28
C ALA A 283 -8.68 12.12 -5.04
N GLY A 284 -8.13 11.49 -6.08
CA GLY A 284 -7.54 10.15 -5.97
C GLY A 284 -8.57 9.03 -6.14
N GLU A 285 -8.22 7.84 -5.65
CA GLU A 285 -9.02 6.64 -5.84
C GLU A 285 -10.27 6.66 -4.95
N GLN A 286 -11.38 6.21 -5.52
CA GLN A 286 -12.66 5.98 -4.85
C GLN A 286 -12.77 4.51 -4.45
N ASP A 287 -13.62 4.20 -3.47
CA ASP A 287 -13.92 2.81 -3.14
C ASP A 287 -15.05 2.28 -4.02
N THR A 288 -14.81 1.15 -4.68
CA THR A 288 -15.83 0.44 -5.47
C THR A 288 -16.36 -0.80 -4.76
N HIS A 289 -15.85 -1.10 -3.57
CA HIS A 289 -16.12 -2.31 -2.81
C HIS A 289 -17.14 -2.11 -1.68
N HIS A 290 -17.59 -0.88 -1.41
CA HIS A 290 -18.73 -0.64 -0.52
C HIS A 290 -20.03 -1.14 -1.16
N GLY A 291 -20.56 -2.26 -0.63
CA GLY A 291 -21.85 -2.83 -1.01
C GLY A 291 -21.86 -4.33 -1.37
N ARG A 292 -20.87 -5.12 -0.96
CA ARG A 292 -20.98 -6.59 -0.96
C ARG A 292 -20.95 -7.14 0.46
#